data_AF-A0A5Q4FS20-F1
#
_entry.id   AF-A0A5Q4FS20-F1
#
_cell.length_a   1.000
_cell.length_b   1.000
_cell.length_c   1.000
_cell.angle_alpha   90.00
_cell.angle_beta   90.00
_cell.angle_gamma   90.00
#
_symmetry.space_group_name_H-M   'P 1'
#
loop_
_entity.id
_entity.type
_entity.pdbx_description
1 polymer ?
#
loop_
_entity_poly.entity_id
_entity_poly.type
_entity_poly.pdbx_seq_one_letter_code
_entity_poly.pdbx_strand_id
1 'polypeptide(L)'
;MVGQGSGSWSGVGAPSSGQGAWCIAERQPGRCQPSSSGRTRPGGGSSNPRTVQTAADRGTVRSRRTLAFRARGRSGVHVETDLPDEVRRLFAAEEGARATARGRAVEPVYPPSPEVGSLLRWAAITCGARTAVEVGGAGGVSGLWLIEGLGAGGVLTSIEPDPHAHGLATTAYADADVGARVRAILGQPEQVLPRLSDGAYDLMLLQSGPSGYVDALVHARRLLRPGGLLVARGILRSGDHADAVARFLDDLADDEHMTTSLLPLDGGLIIATRGEDAGTDAIN
;
A
#
# COMPACT_ATOMS: atom_id res chain seq x y z
N MET A 1 19.99 -27.53 55.01
CA MET A 1 19.33 -26.55 55.89
C MET A 1 18.75 -25.49 54.98
N VAL A 2 17.55 -25.68 54.43
CA VAL A 2 16.19 -25.49 55.00
C VAL A 2 15.82 -24.01 55.18
N GLY A 3 14.70 -23.63 54.55
CA GLY A 3 13.94 -22.38 54.69
C GLY A 3 13.68 -21.76 53.30
N GLN A 4 12.71 -22.16 52.49
CA GLN A 4 11.24 -22.10 52.64
C GLN A 4 10.72 -20.78 53.26
N GLY A 5 10.05 -20.00 52.41
CA GLY A 5 9.29 -18.80 52.75
C GLY A 5 8.19 -18.57 51.72
N SER A 6 7.07 -19.27 51.92
CA SER A 6 5.81 -19.15 51.21
C SER A 6 5.09 -17.84 51.56
N GLY A 7 4.62 -17.12 50.54
CA GLY A 7 3.74 -15.96 50.69
C GLY A 7 2.56 -16.05 49.72
N SER A 8 1.50 -16.70 50.17
CA SER A 8 0.18 -16.72 49.52
C SER A 8 -0.56 -15.40 49.73
N TRP A 9 -1.08 -14.80 48.67
CA TRP A 9 -2.16 -13.82 48.76
C TRP A 9 -3.33 -14.29 47.90
N SER A 10 -4.45 -14.50 48.58
CA SER A 10 -5.73 -14.94 48.03
C SER A 10 -6.70 -13.77 47.95
N GLY A 11 -7.28 -13.59 46.76
CA GLY A 11 -8.69 -13.23 46.54
C GLY A 11 -9.10 -11.76 46.69
N VAL A 12 -9.74 -11.26 45.63
CA VAL A 12 -11.01 -10.47 45.52
C VAL A 12 -10.89 -9.76 44.15
N GLY A 13 -11.78 -9.80 43.17
CA GLY A 13 -13.13 -10.35 42.98
C GLY A 13 -13.55 -9.88 41.58
N ALA A 14 -14.12 -10.78 40.77
CA ALA A 14 -14.63 -10.45 39.44
C ALA A 14 -16.00 -9.76 39.54
N PRO A 15 -16.32 -8.77 38.70
CA PRO A 15 -17.70 -8.45 38.37
C PRO A 15 -18.12 -9.13 37.07
N SER A 16 -19.34 -9.62 37.16
CA SER A 16 -20.15 -10.39 36.24
C SER A 16 -20.65 -9.61 35.01
N SER A 17 -20.78 -10.36 33.90
CA SER A 17 -21.88 -10.31 32.91
C SER A 17 -22.48 -8.94 32.54
N GLY A 18 -22.10 -8.45 31.36
CA GLY A 18 -22.88 -7.48 30.59
C GLY A 18 -23.05 -7.99 29.16
N GLN A 19 -24.11 -8.77 28.90
CA GLN A 19 -24.55 -9.12 27.55
C GLN A 19 -25.10 -7.86 26.88
N GLY A 20 -24.29 -7.20 26.06
CA GLY A 20 -24.72 -6.13 25.16
C GLY A 20 -25.08 -6.72 23.81
N ALA A 21 -26.34 -7.13 23.65
CA ALA A 21 -26.90 -7.45 22.34
C ALA A 21 -27.00 -6.17 21.50
N TRP A 22 -26.19 -6.07 20.44
CA TRP A 22 -26.31 -4.99 19.46
C TRP A 22 -27.27 -5.42 18.35
N CYS A 23 -28.47 -4.82 18.35
CA CYS A 23 -29.45 -4.92 17.28
C CYS A 23 -28.89 -4.33 15.98
N ILE A 24 -28.81 -5.17 14.95
CA ILE A 24 -28.57 -4.76 13.57
C ILE A 24 -29.89 -4.20 13.02
N ALA A 25 -29.98 -2.89 12.83
CA ALA A 25 -31.11 -2.26 12.15
C ALA A 25 -30.86 -2.28 10.63
N GLU A 26 -31.43 -3.27 9.94
CA GLU A 26 -31.55 -3.29 8.48
C GLU A 26 -32.44 -2.14 8.00
N ARG A 27 -31.91 -1.23 7.17
CA ARG A 27 -32.73 -0.27 6.41
C ARG A 27 -32.91 -0.77 4.98
N GLN A 28 -34.15 -1.08 4.63
CA GLN A 28 -34.56 -1.32 3.25
C GLN A 28 -34.63 -0.01 2.45
N PRO A 29 -34.24 0.00 1.15
CA PRO A 29 -34.37 1.17 0.29
C PRO A 29 -35.82 1.32 -0.23
N GLY A 30 -36.48 2.39 0.19
CA GLY A 30 -37.79 2.80 -0.31
C GLY A 30 -37.71 3.37 -1.74
N ARG A 31 -38.55 2.83 -2.63
CA ARG A 31 -38.83 3.30 -3.98
C ARG A 31 -39.56 4.65 -3.95
N CYS A 32 -39.12 5.62 -4.75
CA CYS A 32 -39.92 6.79 -5.13
C CYS A 32 -40.47 6.60 -6.55
N GLN A 33 -41.80 6.59 -6.68
CA GLN A 33 -42.51 6.72 -7.96
C GLN A 33 -42.84 8.20 -8.22
N PRO A 34 -42.86 8.67 -9.48
CA PRO A 34 -43.27 10.03 -9.80
C PRO A 34 -44.79 10.13 -9.98
N SER A 35 -45.41 11.12 -9.35
CA SER A 35 -46.81 11.49 -9.56
C SER A 35 -46.94 12.52 -10.68
N SER A 36 -47.84 12.23 -11.62
CA SER A 36 -48.28 13.08 -12.72
C SER A 36 -49.33 14.12 -12.31
N SER A 37 -49.26 15.32 -12.86
CA SER A 37 -50.45 16.14 -13.13
C SER A 37 -50.16 17.12 -14.27
N GLY A 38 -50.90 16.98 -15.38
CA GLY A 38 -50.77 17.81 -16.58
C GLY A 38 -51.74 18.98 -16.67
N ARG A 39 -51.51 19.82 -17.70
CA ARG A 39 -52.40 20.57 -18.62
C ARG A 39 -51.72 21.92 -18.96
N THR A 40 -51.71 22.52 -20.15
CA THR A 40 -52.35 22.31 -21.46
C THR A 40 -51.61 23.18 -22.51
N ARG A 41 -51.69 22.79 -23.79
CA ARG A 41 -51.27 23.47 -25.05
C ARG A 41 -52.19 24.66 -25.42
N PRO A 42 -52.02 25.46 -26.52
CA PRO A 42 -51.38 25.20 -27.85
C PRO A 42 -50.51 26.39 -28.39
N GLY A 43 -49.89 26.43 -29.58
CA GLY A 43 -49.89 25.62 -30.80
C GLY A 43 -48.94 26.20 -31.87
N GLY A 44 -48.98 25.62 -33.09
CA GLY A 44 -48.33 26.08 -34.33
C GLY A 44 -46.86 25.66 -34.48
N GLY A 45 -46.33 25.15 -35.59
CA GLY A 45 -46.81 24.86 -36.95
C GLY A 45 -45.57 24.61 -37.83
N SER A 46 -45.70 23.79 -38.90
CA SER A 46 -44.77 23.66 -40.05
C SER A 46 -43.36 23.09 -39.74
N SER A 47 -42.61 22.33 -40.53
CA SER A 47 -42.68 21.63 -41.83
C SER A 47 -41.34 20.86 -41.96
N ASN A 48 -41.31 19.68 -42.55
CA ASN A 48 -40.09 18.91 -42.89
C ASN A 48 -39.48 19.47 -44.21
N PRO A 49 -38.18 19.30 -44.57
CA PRO A 49 -37.65 17.98 -44.98
C PRO A 49 -36.15 17.67 -44.68
N ARG A 50 -35.87 16.37 -44.80
CA ARG A 50 -34.60 15.64 -44.99
C ARG A 50 -33.35 16.42 -45.46
N THR A 51 -32.21 16.05 -44.85
CA THR A 51 -30.92 15.89 -45.55
C THR A 51 -30.24 14.60 -45.11
N VAL A 52 -29.69 13.88 -46.08
CA VAL A 52 -28.97 12.61 -45.98
C VAL A 52 -27.46 12.88 -46.13
N GLN A 53 -26.63 12.00 -45.55
CA GLN A 53 -25.18 11.79 -45.79
C GLN A 53 -24.22 12.85 -45.17
N THR A 54 -23.04 12.54 -44.62
CA THR A 54 -22.09 11.42 -44.80
C THR A 54 -21.28 11.17 -43.52
N ALA A 55 -20.62 10.00 -43.46
CA ALA A 55 -19.70 9.56 -42.42
C ALA A 55 -18.50 10.51 -42.19
N ALA A 56 -18.10 10.66 -40.93
CA ALA A 56 -16.75 11.09 -40.55
C ALA A 56 -16.37 10.48 -39.19
N ASP A 57 -15.24 9.80 -39.19
CA ASP A 57 -14.34 9.44 -38.10
C ASP A 57 -14.91 9.14 -36.71
N ARG A 58 -14.83 7.86 -36.32
CA ARG A 58 -14.79 7.44 -34.93
C ARG A 58 -13.39 7.72 -34.34
N GLY A 59 -13.08 9.00 -34.16
CA GLY A 59 -12.07 9.40 -33.19
C GLY A 59 -12.59 9.10 -31.80
N THR A 60 -12.16 7.99 -31.21
CA THR A 60 -12.51 7.67 -29.81
C THR A 60 -11.75 8.64 -28.91
N VAL A 61 -12.36 9.79 -28.62
CA VAL A 61 -11.92 10.69 -27.56
C VAL A 61 -12.12 9.95 -26.24
N ARG A 62 -11.08 9.23 -25.78
CA ARG A 62 -11.01 8.77 -24.39
C ARG A 62 -10.99 10.03 -23.53
N SER A 63 -12.12 10.36 -22.91
CA SER A 63 -12.19 11.49 -22.00
C SER A 63 -11.18 11.25 -20.88
N ARG A 64 -10.11 12.04 -20.83
CA ARG A 64 -9.22 12.11 -19.66
C ARG A 64 -10.09 12.45 -18.46
N ARG A 65 -10.41 11.46 -17.63
CA ARG A 65 -10.96 11.71 -16.31
C ARG A 65 -9.79 12.13 -15.44
N THR A 66 -9.48 13.41 -15.44
CA THR A 66 -8.62 13.98 -14.40
C THR A 66 -9.28 13.65 -13.07
N LEU A 67 -8.62 12.81 -12.26
CA LEU A 67 -9.01 12.59 -10.88
C LEU A 67 -8.78 13.89 -10.13
N ALA A 68 -9.79 14.75 -10.11
CA ALA A 68 -9.79 15.93 -9.25
C ALA A 68 -9.89 15.44 -7.81
N PHE A 69 -8.73 15.18 -7.18
CA PHE A 69 -8.63 14.90 -5.76
C PHE A 69 -8.99 16.17 -4.99
N ARG A 70 -10.30 16.43 -4.87
CA ARG A 70 -10.81 17.46 -3.98
C ARG A 70 -10.68 16.93 -2.56
N ALA A 71 -9.53 17.19 -1.94
CA ALA A 71 -9.35 17.13 -0.50
C ALA A 71 -10.26 18.19 0.15
N ARG A 72 -11.57 17.98 0.14
CA ARG A 72 -12.48 18.73 0.99
C ARG A 72 -12.39 18.08 2.36
N GLY A 73 -11.91 18.87 3.33
CA GLY A 73 -11.74 18.52 4.74
C GLY A 73 -12.87 17.68 5.34
N ARG A 74 -12.74 16.37 5.17
CA ARG A 74 -13.26 15.33 6.03
C ARG A 74 -12.06 14.44 6.26
N SER A 75 -11.69 14.26 7.53
CA SER A 75 -10.76 13.25 7.99
C SER A 75 -10.76 12.07 7.02
N GLY A 76 -9.60 11.78 6.42
CA GLY A 76 -9.49 10.70 5.43
C GLY A 76 -10.21 9.46 5.93
N VAL A 77 -10.84 8.72 5.04
CA VAL A 77 -11.38 7.40 5.38
C VAL A 77 -10.17 6.51 5.67
N HIS A 78 -9.62 6.64 6.87
CA HIS A 78 -8.85 5.60 7.51
C HIS A 78 -9.88 4.52 7.78
N VAL A 79 -9.93 3.50 6.91
CA VAL A 79 -10.42 2.20 7.37
C VAL A 79 -9.32 1.69 8.29
N GLU A 80 -9.27 2.26 9.49
CA GLU A 80 -8.52 1.70 10.60
C GLU A 80 -9.25 0.41 10.93
N THR A 81 -8.84 -0.65 10.25
CA THR A 81 -9.28 -2.00 10.54
C THR A 81 -8.45 -2.42 11.74
N ASP A 82 -8.78 -1.86 12.91
CA ASP A 82 -8.13 -2.29 14.14
C ASP A 82 -8.62 -3.71 14.42
N LEU A 83 -7.83 -4.66 13.95
CA LEU A 83 -8.06 -6.06 14.23
C LEU A 83 -7.90 -6.24 15.74
N PRO A 84 -8.79 -7.03 16.39
CA PRO A 84 -8.57 -7.42 17.77
C PRO A 84 -7.17 -8.00 17.95
N ASP A 85 -6.48 -7.64 19.03
CA ASP A 85 -5.09 -8.07 19.29
C ASP A 85 -4.93 -9.59 19.23
N GLU A 86 -5.96 -10.36 19.61
CA GLU A 86 -5.97 -11.81 19.48
C GLU A 86 -5.83 -12.28 18.02
N VAL A 87 -6.52 -11.63 17.08
CA VAL A 87 -6.45 -11.95 15.65
C VAL A 87 -5.10 -11.52 15.09
N ARG A 88 -4.61 -10.34 15.49
CA ARG A 88 -3.29 -9.84 15.10
C ARG A 88 -2.18 -10.80 15.52
N ARG A 89 -2.24 -11.35 16.74
CA ARG A 89 -1.27 -12.36 17.21
C ARG A 89 -1.29 -13.65 16.39
N LEU A 90 -2.41 -14.03 15.79
CA LEU A 90 -2.49 -15.25 15.00
C LEU A 90 -1.87 -15.10 13.61
N PHE A 91 -2.03 -13.94 12.97
CA PHE A 91 -1.70 -13.77 11.54
C PHE A 91 -0.65 -12.69 11.25
N ALA A 92 -0.33 -11.85 12.22
CA ALA A 92 0.52 -10.68 12.06
C ALA A 92 1.36 -10.39 13.33
N ALA A 93 1.70 -11.43 14.10
CA ALA A 93 2.51 -11.26 15.30
C ALA A 93 3.89 -10.70 14.97
N GLU A 94 4.30 -9.71 15.74
CA GLU A 94 5.68 -9.23 15.78
C GLU A 94 6.28 -9.63 17.12
N GLU A 95 7.34 -10.42 17.05
CA GLU A 95 8.06 -10.96 18.21
C GLU A 95 9.55 -10.73 18.03
N GLY A 96 10.31 -10.88 19.12
CA GLY A 96 11.76 -10.72 19.12
C GLY A 96 12.20 -9.40 18.49
N ALA A 97 13.14 -9.47 17.55
CA ALA A 97 13.70 -8.30 16.89
C ALA A 97 12.65 -7.41 16.18
N ARG A 98 11.55 -7.98 15.66
CA ARG A 98 10.47 -7.19 15.03
C ARG A 98 9.73 -6.34 16.05
N ALA A 99 9.37 -6.93 17.20
CA ALA A 99 8.74 -6.19 18.30
C ALA A 99 9.65 -5.10 18.85
N THR A 100 10.93 -5.41 19.03
CA THR A 100 11.94 -4.44 19.49
C THR A 100 12.13 -3.30 18.48
N ALA A 101 12.23 -3.61 17.18
CA ALA A 101 12.34 -2.60 16.14
C ALA A 101 11.12 -1.68 16.10
N ARG A 102 9.91 -2.22 16.18
CA ARG A 102 8.68 -1.40 16.27
C ARG A 102 8.69 -0.50 17.50
N GLY A 103 9.09 -1.01 18.66
CA GLY A 103 9.16 -0.23 19.89
C GLY A 103 10.13 0.96 19.82
N ARG A 104 11.14 0.88 18.95
CA ARG A 104 12.10 1.98 18.67
C ARG A 104 11.64 2.92 17.55
N ALA A 105 10.81 2.42 16.63
CA ALA A 105 10.27 3.18 15.51
C ALA A 105 9.12 4.09 15.98
N VAL A 106 9.51 5.15 16.69
CA VAL A 106 8.62 6.21 17.17
C VAL A 106 8.72 7.43 16.26
N GLU A 107 7.73 8.32 16.37
CA GLU A 107 7.66 9.62 15.67
C GLU A 107 9.06 10.29 15.53
N PRO A 108 9.50 10.65 14.31
CA PRO A 108 8.76 10.70 13.04
C PRO A 108 8.88 9.43 12.17
N VAL A 109 9.31 8.29 12.73
CA VAL A 109 9.46 7.04 11.98
C VAL A 109 8.17 6.24 12.02
N TYR A 110 7.56 6.02 10.85
CA TYR A 110 6.28 5.32 10.73
C TYR A 110 6.42 3.96 10.04
N PRO A 111 6.61 2.87 10.79
CA PRO A 111 6.64 1.52 10.22
C PRO A 111 5.26 1.12 9.65
N PRO A 112 5.19 0.10 8.77
CA PRO A 112 3.91 -0.49 8.37
C PRO A 112 3.12 -0.98 9.57
N SER A 113 1.80 -1.11 9.46
CA SER A 113 1.05 -1.90 10.46
C SER A 113 1.53 -3.35 10.45
N PRO A 114 1.38 -4.12 11.54
CA PRO A 114 1.75 -5.54 11.56
C PRO A 114 1.06 -6.34 10.44
N GLU A 115 -0.19 -6.02 10.11
CA GLU A 115 -0.95 -6.65 9.04
C GLU A 115 -0.32 -6.39 7.67
N VAL A 116 0.12 -5.15 7.42
CA VAL A 116 0.84 -4.83 6.18
C VAL A 116 2.23 -5.47 6.18
N GLY A 117 2.92 -5.54 7.31
CA GLY A 117 4.16 -6.30 7.44
C GLY A 117 3.98 -7.77 7.05
N SER A 118 2.95 -8.43 7.60
CA SER A 118 2.59 -9.80 7.26
C SER A 118 2.24 -9.96 5.77
N LEU A 119 1.50 -9.01 5.20
CA LEU A 119 1.20 -8.97 3.77
C LEU A 119 2.46 -8.83 2.90
N LEU A 120 3.44 -8.02 3.30
CA LEU A 120 4.72 -7.89 2.59
C LEU A 120 5.50 -9.21 2.58
N ARG A 121 5.55 -9.90 3.72
CA ARG A 121 6.14 -11.24 3.81
C ARG A 121 5.40 -12.22 2.89
N TRP A 122 4.08 -12.25 2.96
CA TRP A 122 3.25 -13.12 2.12
C TRP A 122 3.46 -12.85 0.63
N ALA A 123 3.52 -11.57 0.24
CA ALA A 123 3.74 -11.16 -1.13
C ALA A 123 5.11 -11.61 -1.64
N ALA A 124 6.17 -11.40 -0.85
CA ALA A 124 7.53 -11.86 -1.18
C ALA A 124 7.60 -13.39 -1.37
N ILE A 125 6.93 -14.17 -0.51
CA ILE A 125 6.85 -15.62 -0.66
C ILE A 125 6.08 -15.99 -1.94
N THR A 126 4.93 -15.38 -2.16
CA THR A 126 4.01 -15.73 -3.25
C THR A 126 4.59 -15.42 -4.63
N CYS A 127 5.32 -14.31 -4.77
CA CYS A 127 6.01 -13.99 -6.02
C CYS A 127 7.40 -14.67 -6.16
N GLY A 128 7.79 -15.49 -5.17
CA GLY A 128 9.09 -16.17 -5.16
C GLY A 128 10.27 -15.19 -5.15
N ALA A 129 10.13 -14.05 -4.48
CA ALA A 129 11.16 -13.02 -4.45
C ALA A 129 12.43 -13.50 -3.75
N ARG A 130 13.57 -13.20 -4.34
CA ARG A 130 14.92 -13.46 -3.83
C ARG A 130 15.67 -12.16 -3.59
N THR A 131 15.30 -11.11 -4.30
CA THR A 131 15.91 -9.79 -4.25
C THR A 131 14.81 -8.75 -4.07
N ALA A 132 14.94 -7.92 -3.03
CA ALA A 132 14.03 -6.80 -2.82
C ALA A 132 14.80 -5.49 -2.65
N VAL A 133 14.15 -4.39 -3.05
CA VAL A 133 14.56 -3.03 -2.72
C VAL A 133 13.45 -2.35 -1.95
N GLU A 134 13.77 -1.67 -0.86
CA GLU A 134 12.85 -0.77 -0.17
C GLU A 134 13.38 0.67 -0.18
N VAL A 135 12.47 1.62 -0.35
CA VAL A 135 12.73 3.06 -0.30
C VAL A 135 12.01 3.64 0.91
N GLY A 136 12.79 4.09 1.90
CA GLY A 136 12.39 4.37 3.27
C GLY A 136 12.47 3.07 4.09
N GLY A 137 13.44 2.98 5.01
CA GLY A 137 13.68 1.79 5.82
C GLY A 137 12.79 1.68 7.06
N ALA A 138 12.08 2.77 7.41
CA ALA A 138 11.03 2.80 8.45
C ALA A 138 11.42 2.12 9.77
N GLY A 139 12.66 2.32 10.22
CA GLY A 139 13.20 1.72 11.46
C GLY A 139 13.49 0.22 11.38
N GLY A 140 13.48 -0.36 10.17
CA GLY A 140 13.82 -1.77 9.87
C GLY A 140 12.65 -2.75 9.97
N VAL A 141 11.46 -2.30 10.38
CA VAL A 141 10.32 -3.20 10.63
C VAL A 141 9.86 -3.89 9.34
N SER A 142 9.64 -3.13 8.28
CA SER A 142 9.31 -3.63 6.93
C SER A 142 10.40 -4.55 6.38
N GLY A 143 11.66 -4.14 6.49
CA GLY A 143 12.78 -4.94 6.00
C GLY A 143 12.89 -6.29 6.69
N LEU A 144 12.60 -6.38 7.99
CA LEU A 144 12.55 -7.65 8.71
C LEU A 144 11.44 -8.58 8.19
N TRP A 145 10.25 -8.03 7.92
CA TRP A 145 9.15 -8.79 7.30
C TRP A 145 9.52 -9.28 5.88
N LEU A 146 10.14 -8.42 5.08
CA LEU A 146 10.59 -8.78 3.73
C LEU A 146 11.66 -9.88 3.78
N ILE A 147 12.70 -9.73 4.60
CA ILE A 147 13.80 -10.71 4.70
C ILE A 147 13.31 -12.10 5.09
N GLU A 148 12.28 -12.19 5.93
CA GLU A 148 11.62 -13.44 6.27
C GLU A 148 10.93 -14.08 5.05
N GLY A 149 10.37 -13.27 4.17
CA GLY A 149 9.68 -13.72 2.95
C GLY A 149 10.61 -14.07 1.77
N LEU A 150 11.81 -13.48 1.68
CA LEU A 150 12.74 -13.71 0.55
C LEU A 150 13.41 -15.11 0.54
N GLY A 151 13.13 -15.93 1.56
CA GLY A 151 13.68 -17.27 1.72
C GLY A 151 15.20 -17.29 1.99
N ALA A 152 15.76 -18.51 2.10
CA ALA A 152 17.17 -18.69 2.42
C ALA A 152 18.07 -18.13 1.32
N GLY A 153 18.93 -17.15 1.68
CA GLY A 153 19.84 -16.49 0.73
C GLY A 153 19.24 -15.29 -0.02
N GLY A 154 17.98 -14.92 0.26
CA GLY A 154 17.41 -13.70 -0.28
C GLY A 154 18.04 -12.44 0.31
N VAL A 155 18.14 -11.37 -0.47
CA VAL A 155 18.87 -10.13 -0.12
C VAL A 155 17.94 -8.93 -0.23
N LEU A 156 18.00 -8.04 0.76
CA LEU A 156 17.30 -6.76 0.78
C LEU A 156 18.27 -5.60 0.56
N THR A 157 17.93 -4.69 -0.35
CA THR A 157 18.53 -3.35 -0.39
C THR A 157 17.59 -2.37 0.28
N SER A 158 18.00 -1.77 1.40
CA SER A 158 17.21 -0.77 2.13
C SER A 158 17.82 0.61 1.95
N ILE A 159 17.06 1.55 1.38
CA ILE A 159 17.51 2.93 1.12
C ILE A 159 16.79 3.86 2.09
N GLU A 160 17.54 4.56 2.93
CA GLU A 160 16.99 5.46 3.94
C GLU A 160 17.73 6.80 3.89
N PRO A 161 17.06 7.92 3.55
CA PRO A 161 17.70 9.24 3.57
C PRO A 161 17.91 9.81 4.96
N ASP A 162 17.09 9.45 5.96
CA ASP A 162 17.20 9.98 7.32
C ASP A 162 18.24 9.20 8.16
N PRO A 163 19.33 9.83 8.64
CA PRO A 163 20.36 9.13 9.40
C PRO A 163 19.86 8.46 10.68
N HIS A 164 18.84 9.05 11.33
CA HIS A 164 18.27 8.48 12.56
C HIS A 164 17.50 7.19 12.26
N ALA A 165 16.56 7.22 11.31
CA ALA A 165 15.82 6.06 10.84
C ALA A 165 16.76 4.96 10.29
N HIS A 166 17.84 5.35 9.60
CA HIS A 166 18.85 4.43 9.10
C HIS A 166 19.58 3.70 10.23
N GLY A 167 19.95 4.41 11.30
CA GLY A 167 20.56 3.83 12.49
C GLY A 167 19.64 2.85 13.21
N LEU A 168 18.35 3.18 13.32
CA LEU A 168 17.33 2.29 13.86
C LEU A 168 17.20 1.01 13.04
N ALA A 169 17.11 1.13 11.71
CA ALA A 169 17.00 -0.01 10.81
C ALA A 169 18.23 -0.93 10.88
N THR A 170 19.43 -0.35 10.86
CA THR A 170 20.68 -1.11 10.96
C THR A 170 20.78 -1.88 12.27
N THR A 171 20.36 -1.26 13.38
CA THR A 171 20.28 -1.94 14.69
C THR A 171 19.27 -3.08 14.67
N ALA A 172 18.10 -2.87 14.07
CA ALA A 172 17.08 -3.91 13.93
C ALA A 172 17.58 -5.12 13.12
N TYR A 173 18.32 -4.89 12.02
CA TYR A 173 18.91 -5.96 11.22
C TYR A 173 20.02 -6.72 11.96
N ALA A 174 20.80 -6.03 12.80
CA ALA A 174 21.79 -6.67 13.66
C ALA A 174 21.14 -7.52 14.76
N ASP A 175 20.12 -6.99 15.45
CA ASP A 175 19.39 -7.71 16.51
C ASP A 175 18.71 -8.99 15.99
N ALA A 176 18.35 -9.01 14.70
CA ALA A 176 17.76 -10.17 14.04
C ALA A 176 18.78 -11.13 13.41
N ASP A 177 20.08 -10.84 13.49
CA ASP A 177 21.16 -11.60 12.83
C ASP A 177 20.98 -11.74 11.30
N VAL A 178 20.46 -10.69 10.65
CA VAL A 178 20.22 -10.66 9.19
C VAL A 178 21.06 -9.62 8.46
N GLY A 179 21.95 -8.90 9.16
CA GLY A 179 22.75 -7.82 8.59
C GLY A 179 23.53 -8.22 7.33
N ALA A 180 24.04 -9.45 7.26
CA ALA A 180 24.75 -9.95 6.07
C ALA A 180 23.86 -10.10 4.82
N ARG A 181 22.53 -10.15 5.00
CA ARG A 181 21.53 -10.25 3.93
C ARG A 181 20.87 -8.90 3.61
N VAL A 182 21.23 -7.83 4.33
CA VAL A 182 20.66 -6.50 4.12
C VAL A 182 21.75 -5.50 3.77
N ARG A 183 21.67 -4.97 2.55
CA ARG A 183 22.44 -3.81 2.13
C ARG A 183 21.68 -2.55 2.53
N ALA A 184 21.94 -2.04 3.73
CA ALA A 184 21.42 -0.75 4.19
C ALA A 184 22.26 0.40 3.61
N ILE A 185 21.61 1.35 2.93
CA ILE A 185 22.22 2.49 2.26
C ILE A 185 21.65 3.77 2.87
N LEU A 186 22.50 4.57 3.51
CA LEU A 186 22.16 5.94 3.90
C LEU A 186 22.31 6.85 2.68
N GLY A 187 21.21 7.42 2.18
CA GLY A 187 21.26 8.30 1.03
C GLY A 187 19.90 8.64 0.44
N GLN A 188 19.89 9.71 -0.37
CA GLN A 188 18.70 10.17 -1.07
C GLN A 188 18.29 9.16 -2.17
N PRO A 189 17.02 8.72 -2.24
CA PRO A 189 16.57 7.77 -3.25
C PRO A 189 16.91 8.18 -4.68
N GLU A 190 16.82 9.47 -5.00
CA GLU A 190 17.12 10.05 -6.33
C GLU A 190 18.60 9.88 -6.72
N GLN A 191 19.49 9.73 -5.73
CA GLN A 191 20.92 9.51 -5.95
C GLN A 191 21.29 8.02 -6.00
N VAL A 192 20.52 7.18 -5.30
CA VAL A 192 20.81 5.75 -5.14
C VAL A 192 20.13 4.92 -6.22
N LEU A 193 18.83 5.15 -6.47
CA LEU A 193 18.03 4.36 -7.42
C LEU A 193 18.66 4.31 -8.82
N PRO A 194 19.17 5.41 -9.42
CA PRO A 194 19.80 5.36 -10.74
C PRO A 194 21.05 4.46 -10.83
N ARG A 195 21.69 4.14 -9.69
CA ARG A 195 22.90 3.31 -9.64
C ARG A 195 22.60 1.82 -9.47
N LEU A 196 21.35 1.46 -9.19
CA LEU A 196 20.92 0.08 -9.06
C LEU A 196 20.74 -0.56 -10.45
N SER A 197 20.99 -1.86 -10.55
CA SER A 197 20.92 -2.60 -11.82
C SER A 197 19.48 -2.81 -12.31
N ASP A 198 19.30 -2.72 -13.62
CA ASP A 198 18.03 -2.97 -14.32
C ASP A 198 17.61 -4.44 -14.18
N GLY A 199 16.31 -4.69 -14.02
CA GLY A 199 15.72 -6.03 -13.94
C GLY A 199 16.23 -6.89 -12.78
N ALA A 200 16.94 -6.31 -11.81
CA ALA A 200 17.67 -7.04 -10.78
C ALA A 200 16.84 -7.33 -9.52
N TYR A 201 15.61 -6.83 -9.43
CA TYR A 201 14.76 -6.97 -8.25
C TYR A 201 13.46 -7.72 -8.55
N ASP A 202 13.06 -8.58 -7.62
CA ASP A 202 11.79 -9.28 -7.68
C ASP A 202 10.66 -8.49 -7.00
N LEU A 203 11.02 -7.66 -6.02
CA LEU A 203 10.08 -6.83 -5.26
C LEU A 203 10.66 -5.44 -4.98
N MET A 204 9.84 -4.41 -5.13
CA MET A 204 10.15 -3.04 -4.78
C MET A 204 9.09 -2.51 -3.81
N LEU A 205 9.52 -2.08 -2.63
CA LEU A 205 8.67 -1.45 -1.63
C LEU A 205 8.94 0.06 -1.60
N LEU A 206 7.91 0.86 -1.84
CA LEU A 206 7.93 2.31 -1.68
C LEU A 206 7.23 2.68 -0.38
N GLN A 207 8.01 3.07 0.62
CA GLN A 207 7.51 3.54 1.92
C GLN A 207 7.60 5.06 2.08
N SER A 208 8.53 5.69 1.37
CA SER A 208 8.71 7.13 1.38
C SER A 208 7.37 7.82 1.11
N GLY A 209 7.14 8.91 1.84
CA GLY A 209 5.97 9.75 1.60
C GLY A 209 5.89 10.25 0.15
N PRO A 210 4.79 10.93 -0.18
CA PRO A 210 4.48 11.41 -1.52
C PRO A 210 5.60 12.03 -2.38
N SER A 211 6.60 12.65 -1.75
CA SER A 211 7.78 13.24 -2.40
C SER A 211 8.61 12.20 -3.16
N GLY A 212 8.65 10.96 -2.68
CA GLY A 212 9.41 9.88 -3.31
C GLY A 212 8.78 9.34 -4.59
N TYR A 213 7.56 9.75 -4.96
CA TYR A 213 6.83 9.17 -6.09
C TYR A 213 7.14 9.76 -7.46
N VAL A 214 7.78 10.94 -7.53
CA VAL A 214 7.93 11.69 -8.80
C VAL A 214 8.60 10.86 -9.90
N ASP A 215 9.61 10.06 -9.54
CA ASP A 215 10.31 9.15 -10.47
C ASP A 215 10.20 7.67 -10.07
N ALA A 216 9.36 7.36 -9.07
CA ALA A 216 9.29 6.02 -8.51
C ALA A 216 8.78 4.98 -9.51
N LEU A 217 7.81 5.36 -10.36
CA LEU A 217 7.28 4.45 -11.37
C LEU A 217 8.35 4.13 -12.44
N VAL A 218 9.12 5.13 -12.87
CA VAL A 218 10.22 4.95 -13.83
C VAL A 218 11.26 3.98 -13.26
N HIS A 219 11.63 4.16 -11.99
CA HIS A 219 12.56 3.25 -11.33
C HIS A 219 11.97 1.87 -11.08
N ALA A 220 10.70 1.77 -10.67
CA ALA A 220 10.03 0.48 -10.49
C ALA A 220 10.02 -0.32 -11.80
N ARG A 221 9.65 0.32 -12.92
CA ARG A 221 9.73 -0.30 -14.25
C ARG A 221 11.13 -0.77 -14.58
N ARG A 222 12.15 0.04 -14.35
CA ARG A 222 13.53 -0.32 -14.71
C ARG A 222 14.10 -1.42 -13.82
N LEU A 223 13.88 -1.35 -12.51
CA LEU A 223 14.52 -2.19 -11.50
C LEU A 223 13.86 -3.55 -11.32
N LEU A 224 12.53 -3.62 -11.43
CA LEU A 224 11.79 -4.87 -11.29
C LEU A 224 12.03 -5.74 -12.53
N ARG A 225 12.24 -7.05 -12.39
CA ARG A 225 12.12 -7.97 -13.53
C ARG A 225 10.68 -8.01 -14.05
N PRO A 226 10.42 -8.49 -15.27
CA PRO A 226 9.09 -8.96 -15.66
C PRO A 226 8.53 -9.96 -14.63
N GLY A 227 7.26 -9.80 -14.27
CA GLY A 227 6.60 -10.51 -13.17
C GLY A 227 6.96 -9.98 -11.77
N GLY A 228 7.85 -8.99 -11.66
CA GLY A 228 8.25 -8.38 -10.40
C GLY A 228 7.15 -7.53 -9.77
N LEU A 229 7.19 -7.36 -8.45
CA LEU A 229 6.12 -6.74 -7.67
C LEU A 229 6.52 -5.36 -7.15
N LEU A 230 5.75 -4.33 -7.50
CA LEU A 230 5.76 -3.03 -6.85
C LEU A 230 4.72 -3.01 -5.72
N VAL A 231 5.14 -2.58 -4.53
CA VAL A 231 4.25 -2.29 -3.40
C VAL A 231 4.48 -0.84 -2.97
N ALA A 232 3.45 0.00 -3.00
CA ALA A 232 3.53 1.39 -2.55
C ALA A 232 2.48 1.68 -1.49
N ARG A 233 2.89 2.24 -0.35
CA ARG A 233 2.03 2.43 0.84
C ARG A 233 1.81 3.89 1.18
N GLY A 234 0.73 4.18 1.89
CA GLY A 234 0.44 5.53 2.36
C GLY A 234 0.12 6.52 1.25
N ILE A 235 -0.30 6.07 0.06
CA ILE A 235 -0.59 6.93 -1.09
C ILE A 235 -1.69 7.97 -0.81
N LEU A 236 -2.60 7.69 0.12
CA LEU A 236 -3.66 8.61 0.54
C LEU A 236 -3.22 9.55 1.68
N ARG A 237 -2.00 9.41 2.22
CA ARG A 237 -1.41 10.31 3.23
C ARG A 237 -0.73 11.50 2.54
N SER A 238 -1.41 12.07 1.56
CA SER A 238 -0.77 12.88 0.54
C SER A 238 -0.36 14.28 1.00
N GLY A 239 -1.01 14.84 2.04
CA GLY A 239 -0.66 16.14 2.60
C GLY A 239 -0.42 17.21 1.53
N ASP A 240 0.71 17.92 1.63
CA ASP A 240 1.14 18.97 0.68
C ASP A 240 1.59 18.44 -0.69
N HIS A 241 1.64 17.13 -0.88
CA HIS A 241 2.13 16.47 -2.09
C HIS A 241 1.01 15.75 -2.86
N ALA A 242 -0.25 16.14 -2.65
CA ALA A 242 -1.41 15.57 -3.34
C ALA A 242 -1.26 15.51 -4.86
N ASP A 243 -0.65 16.53 -5.47
CA ASP A 243 -0.43 16.58 -6.92
C ASP A 243 0.59 15.53 -7.40
N ALA A 244 1.66 15.29 -6.64
CA ALA A 244 2.66 14.28 -6.98
C ALA A 244 2.07 12.87 -6.89
N VAL A 245 1.28 12.59 -5.84
CA VAL A 245 0.57 11.31 -5.72
C VAL A 245 -0.46 11.15 -6.83
N ALA A 246 -1.23 12.19 -7.16
CA ALA A 246 -2.22 12.13 -8.21
C ALA A 246 -1.58 11.79 -9.57
N ARG A 247 -0.44 12.42 -9.90
CA ARG A 247 0.33 12.09 -11.11
C ARG A 247 0.82 10.66 -11.11
N PHE A 248 1.42 10.20 -10.01
CA PHE A 248 1.87 8.81 -9.88
C PHE A 248 0.71 7.81 -10.09
N LEU A 249 -0.46 8.09 -9.53
CA LEU A 249 -1.64 7.24 -9.68
C LEU A 249 -2.21 7.29 -11.11
N ASP A 250 -2.25 8.47 -11.74
CA ASP A 250 -2.67 8.61 -13.13
C ASP A 250 -1.71 7.85 -14.06
N ASP A 251 -0.39 8.06 -13.89
CA ASP A 251 0.64 7.38 -14.68
C ASP A 251 0.59 5.85 -14.49
N LEU A 252 0.42 5.38 -13.25
CA LEU A 252 0.29 3.95 -12.95
C LEU A 252 -1.00 3.34 -13.49
N ALA A 253 -2.09 4.11 -13.52
CA ALA A 253 -3.37 3.67 -14.08
C ALA A 253 -3.36 3.61 -15.61
N ASP A 254 -2.58 4.47 -16.26
CA ASP A 254 -2.41 4.50 -17.71
C ASP A 254 -1.29 3.54 -18.20
N ASP A 255 -0.46 2.99 -17.30
CA ASP A 255 0.64 2.08 -17.66
C ASP A 255 0.15 0.66 -17.96
N GLU A 256 0.09 0.30 -19.24
CA GLU A 256 -0.30 -1.04 -19.70
C GLU A 256 0.67 -2.17 -19.29
N HIS A 257 1.88 -1.83 -18.86
CA HIS A 257 2.85 -2.79 -18.35
C HIS A 257 2.74 -3.00 -16.83
N MET A 258 1.74 -2.41 -16.17
CA MET A 258 1.53 -2.57 -14.73
C MET A 258 0.11 -3.10 -14.47
N THR A 259 0.01 -4.33 -13.99
CA THR A 259 -1.27 -4.86 -13.49
C THR A 259 -1.45 -4.44 -12.03
N THR A 260 -2.29 -3.44 -11.80
CA THR A 260 -2.39 -2.73 -10.52
C THR A 260 -3.66 -3.06 -9.73
N SER A 261 -3.53 -3.16 -8.41
CA SER A 261 -4.61 -3.26 -7.43
C SER A 261 -4.40 -2.29 -6.28
N LEU A 262 -5.50 -1.70 -5.77
CA LEU A 262 -5.51 -0.80 -4.63
C LEU A 262 -6.24 -1.44 -3.44
N LEU A 263 -5.57 -1.51 -2.30
CA LEU A 263 -6.13 -1.96 -1.04
C LEU A 263 -6.30 -0.76 -0.10
N PRO A 264 -7.45 -0.63 0.59
CA PRO A 264 -7.72 0.47 1.53
C PRO A 264 -7.03 0.23 2.89
N LEU A 265 -5.78 -0.22 2.87
CA LEU A 265 -4.97 -0.51 4.04
C LEU A 265 -3.90 0.56 4.22
N ASP A 266 -3.61 0.91 5.47
CA ASP A 266 -2.41 1.67 5.86
C ASP A 266 -2.24 3.01 5.11
N GLY A 267 -3.36 3.71 4.94
CA GLY A 267 -3.41 4.97 4.18
C GLY A 267 -3.35 4.77 2.66
N GLY A 268 -3.78 3.62 2.15
CA GLY A 268 -3.79 3.26 0.74
C GLY A 268 -2.54 2.49 0.35
N LEU A 269 -2.73 1.24 -0.06
CA LEU A 269 -1.68 0.32 -0.47
C LEU A 269 -1.91 -0.09 -1.92
N ILE A 270 -0.98 0.28 -2.78
CA ILE A 270 -0.90 -0.16 -4.17
C ILE A 270 -0.05 -1.43 -4.23
N ILE A 271 -0.54 -2.41 -4.98
CA ILE A 271 0.23 -3.58 -5.40
C ILE A 271 0.14 -3.63 -6.92
N ALA A 272 1.28 -3.63 -7.61
CA ALA A 272 1.32 -3.69 -9.06
C ALA A 272 2.35 -4.73 -9.52
N THR A 273 1.98 -5.56 -10.49
CA THR A 273 2.91 -6.50 -11.12
C THR A 273 3.42 -5.91 -12.43
N ARG A 274 4.75 -5.87 -12.61
CA ARG A 274 5.38 -5.49 -13.88
C ARG A 274 5.12 -6.59 -14.91
N GLY A 275 4.48 -6.26 -16.02
CA GLY A 275 4.29 -7.14 -17.16
C GLY A 275 5.58 -7.36 -17.97
N GLU A 276 5.51 -8.26 -18.94
CA GLU A 276 6.57 -8.46 -19.91
C GLU A 276 6.80 -7.20 -20.75
N ASP A 277 8.04 -7.00 -21.20
CA ASP A 277 8.33 -6.02 -22.22
C ASP A 277 7.74 -6.54 -23.55
N ALA A 278 7.08 -5.68 -24.31
CA ALA A 278 6.49 -6.05 -25.60
C ALA A 278 7.62 -6.38 -26.60
N GLY A 279 8.08 -7.63 -26.60
CA GLY A 279 9.11 -8.12 -27.52
C GLY A 279 9.98 -9.23 -26.97
N THR A 280 9.46 -10.46 -26.93
CA THR A 280 10.25 -11.70 -27.11
C THR A 280 9.37 -12.85 -27.65
N ASP A 281 8.05 -12.80 -27.49
CA ASP A 281 7.14 -13.89 -27.93
C ASP A 281 6.69 -13.84 -29.41
N ALA A 282 7.36 -13.04 -30.26
CA ALA A 282 7.03 -13.00 -31.70
C ALA A 282 7.91 -13.93 -32.58
N ILE A 283 8.84 -14.69 -32.00
CA ILE A 283 9.71 -15.60 -32.75
C ILE A 283 9.92 -16.89 -31.94
N ASN A 284 8.95 -17.80 -31.97
CA ASN A 284 9.17 -19.26 -32.00
C ASN A 284 7.89 -19.99 -32.40
#